data_AF-A0A505CY15-F1
#
_entry.id   AF-A0A505CY15-F1
#
_cell.length_a   1.000
_cell.length_b   1.000
_cell.length_c   1.000
_cell.angle_alpha   90.00
_cell.angle_beta   90.00
_cell.angle_gamma   90.00
#
_symmetry.space_group_name_H-M   'P 1'
#
loop_
_entity.id
_entity.type
_entity.pdbx_description
1 polymer ?
#
loop_
_entity_poly.entity_id
_entity_poly.type
_entity_poly.pdbx_seq_one_letter_code
_entity_poly.pdbx_strand_id
1 'polypeptide(L)'
;MVSIKLFDSERRVIEAAELLAAALGSDPNHTVAAAAMDTAGRIHEAVNVYHFTGGPCAELVVLGAAAAAGAGPLVTIAAAGDRGRGLIPPCGRCRQALLDLHPDVFVAVPTDDGPTLRPIRKLLPDTYFFPDADARRIVRFNKRYYEDIATARKTSTVRYEDPIAPGPAIFLFEDDEAHRTLNGTVTGVERHRLDRLTAEQARLDGFTSIDQLKKGLQGHYPGLPSDAEVDFVTFTVEAPDVVE
;
A
#
# COMPACT_ATOMS: atom_id res chain seq x y z
N MET A 1 2.22 -10.55 -18.41
CA MET A 1 1.98 -9.70 -17.22
C MET A 1 3.08 -10.05 -16.24
N VAL A 2 3.96 -9.13 -15.86
CA VAL A 2 5.09 -9.47 -14.97
C VAL A 2 4.50 -9.70 -13.57
N SER A 3 4.55 -10.95 -13.10
CA SER A 3 4.24 -11.30 -11.72
C SER A 3 5.20 -10.51 -10.81
N ILE A 4 4.68 -9.50 -10.13
CA ILE A 4 5.43 -8.81 -9.07
C ILE A 4 5.56 -9.84 -7.96
N LYS A 5 6.80 -10.28 -7.71
CA LYS A 5 7.09 -11.23 -6.64
C LYS A 5 6.64 -10.61 -5.33
N LEU A 6 5.67 -11.25 -4.65
CA LEU A 6 5.22 -10.82 -3.34
C LEU A 6 6.41 -10.74 -2.37
N PHE A 7 6.40 -9.76 -1.47
CA PHE A 7 7.31 -9.72 -0.33
C PHE A 7 6.86 -10.71 0.75
N ASP A 8 7.76 -11.05 1.67
CA ASP A 8 7.42 -11.97 2.78
C ASP A 8 6.36 -11.39 3.71
N SER A 9 6.37 -10.06 3.92
CA SER A 9 5.33 -9.35 4.67
C SER A 9 3.94 -9.54 4.04
N GLU A 10 3.84 -9.50 2.71
CA GLU A 10 2.58 -9.63 1.98
C GLU A 10 2.08 -11.07 1.99
N ARG A 11 3.00 -12.04 1.86
CA ARG A 11 2.69 -13.47 2.03
C ARG A 11 2.10 -13.76 3.41
N ARG A 12 2.68 -13.18 4.47
CA ARG A 12 2.18 -13.36 5.86
C ARG A 12 0.73 -12.89 6.03
N VAL A 13 0.33 -11.81 5.35
CA VAL A 13 -1.06 -11.32 5.40
C VAL A 13 -2.02 -12.30 4.72
N ILE A 14 -1.64 -12.81 3.53
CA ILE A 14 -2.44 -13.79 2.79
C ILE A 14 -2.58 -15.08 3.62
N GLU A 15 -1.46 -15.59 4.14
CA GLU A 15 -1.42 -16.80 4.95
C GLU A 15 -2.28 -16.67 6.22
N ALA A 16 -2.22 -15.54 6.92
CA ALA A 16 -3.06 -15.28 8.09
C ALA A 16 -4.56 -15.34 7.73
N ALA A 17 -4.97 -14.70 6.63
CA ALA A 17 -6.37 -14.74 6.19
C ALA A 17 -6.82 -16.16 5.82
N GLU A 18 -6.00 -16.90 5.08
CA GLU A 18 -6.30 -18.27 4.64
C GLU A 18 -6.34 -19.26 5.81
N LEU A 19 -5.40 -19.16 6.76
CA LEU A 19 -5.37 -19.99 7.96
C LEU A 19 -6.60 -19.75 8.84
N LEU A 20 -6.97 -18.48 9.08
CA LEU A 20 -8.17 -18.16 9.85
C LEU A 20 -9.43 -18.64 9.15
N ALA A 21 -9.53 -18.48 7.82
CA ALA A 21 -10.66 -18.97 7.04
C ALA A 21 -10.80 -20.51 7.09
N ALA A 22 -9.68 -21.24 7.04
CA ALA A 22 -9.65 -22.70 7.13
C ALA A 22 -10.07 -23.23 8.50
N ALA A 23 -9.88 -22.43 9.56
CA ALA A 23 -10.28 -22.77 10.92
C ALA A 23 -11.76 -22.49 11.23
N LEU A 24 -12.51 -21.86 10.31
CA LEU A 24 -13.92 -21.56 10.52
C LEU A 24 -14.77 -22.83 10.56
N GLY A 25 -15.75 -22.83 11.48
CA GLY A 25 -16.73 -23.90 11.61
C GLY A 25 -17.83 -23.84 10.54
N SER A 26 -18.92 -24.59 10.77
CA SER A 26 -20.03 -24.68 9.81
C SER A 26 -21.07 -23.54 9.94
N ASP A 27 -20.79 -22.50 10.73
CA ASP A 27 -21.74 -21.40 10.95
C ASP A 27 -21.94 -20.59 9.66
N PRO A 28 -23.15 -20.54 9.10
CA PRO A 28 -23.40 -19.83 7.85
C PRO A 28 -23.22 -18.31 7.96
N ASN A 29 -23.13 -17.76 9.17
CA ASN A 29 -22.96 -16.32 9.38
C ASN A 29 -21.50 -15.86 9.38
N HIS A 30 -20.56 -16.81 9.54
CA HIS A 30 -19.12 -16.56 9.71
C HIS A 30 -18.34 -17.44 8.75
N THR A 31 -18.18 -16.98 7.51
CA THR A 31 -17.66 -17.80 6.40
C THR A 31 -16.47 -17.19 5.68
N VAL A 32 -16.09 -15.95 5.98
CA VAL A 32 -14.95 -15.25 5.38
C VAL A 32 -14.10 -14.69 6.50
N ALA A 33 -12.79 -14.89 6.40
CA ALA A 33 -11.79 -14.25 7.25
C ALA A 33 -11.02 -13.20 6.46
N ALA A 34 -10.46 -12.23 7.15
CA ALA A 34 -9.55 -11.25 6.59
C ALA A 34 -8.40 -10.99 7.55
N ALA A 35 -7.28 -10.54 6.98
CA ALA A 35 -6.10 -10.09 7.71
C ALA A 35 -5.58 -8.80 7.07
N ALA A 36 -5.11 -7.87 7.90
CA ALA A 36 -4.43 -6.66 7.42
C ALA A 36 -3.19 -6.36 8.24
N MET A 37 -2.15 -5.85 7.58
CA MET A 37 -0.91 -5.41 8.22
C MET A 37 -0.91 -3.89 8.38
N ASP A 38 -0.45 -3.39 9.53
CA ASP A 38 -0.22 -1.96 9.76
C ASP A 38 1.23 -1.54 9.46
N THR A 39 1.52 -0.23 9.54
CA THR A 39 2.87 0.31 9.30
C THR A 39 3.95 -0.21 10.25
N ALA A 40 3.59 -0.82 11.39
CA ALA A 40 4.52 -1.42 12.33
C ALA A 40 4.71 -2.94 12.11
N GLY A 41 4.11 -3.50 11.05
CA GLY A 41 4.20 -4.92 10.73
C GLY A 41 3.30 -5.83 11.57
N ARG A 42 2.38 -5.27 12.37
CA ARG A 42 1.40 -6.05 13.14
C ARG A 42 0.28 -6.49 12.21
N ILE A 43 -0.13 -7.76 12.31
CA ILE A 43 -1.23 -8.34 11.55
C ILE A 43 -2.47 -8.39 12.44
N HIS A 44 -3.57 -7.85 11.93
CA HIS A 44 -4.88 -7.81 12.56
C HIS A 44 -5.82 -8.71 11.78
N GLU A 45 -6.48 -9.65 12.45
CA GLU A 45 -7.33 -10.67 11.82
C GLU A 45 -8.76 -10.58 12.33
N ALA A 46 -9.74 -10.87 11.47
CA ALA A 46 -11.14 -10.95 11.86
C ALA A 46 -11.98 -11.78 10.89
N VAL A 47 -13.21 -12.07 11.30
CA VAL A 47 -14.19 -12.85 10.54
C VAL A 47 -15.41 -11.98 10.24
N ASN A 48 -16.07 -12.21 9.10
CA ASN A 48 -17.30 -11.49 8.77
C ASN A 48 -18.43 -11.80 9.77
N VAL A 49 -19.42 -10.92 9.84
CA VAL A 49 -20.69 -11.18 10.53
C VAL A 49 -21.82 -10.94 9.54
N TYR A 50 -22.39 -12.01 9.02
CA TYR A 50 -23.54 -11.89 8.12
C TYR A 50 -24.77 -11.37 8.86
N HIS A 51 -25.44 -10.40 8.26
CA HIS A 51 -26.78 -9.98 8.66
C HIS A 51 -27.45 -9.27 7.48
N PHE A 52 -28.78 -9.41 7.34
CA PHE A 52 -29.51 -8.87 6.18
C PHE A 52 -29.47 -7.34 6.08
N THR A 53 -29.26 -6.64 7.19
CA THR A 53 -29.09 -5.16 7.23
C THR A 53 -27.73 -4.70 6.76
N GLY A 54 -26.91 -5.59 6.19
CA GLY A 54 -25.54 -5.30 5.81
C GLY A 54 -24.56 -5.51 6.96
N GLY A 55 -24.60 -6.66 7.63
CA GLY A 55 -23.55 -7.05 8.57
C GLY A 55 -22.15 -6.93 7.94
N PRO A 56 -21.10 -6.63 8.73
CA PRO A 56 -19.79 -6.29 8.19
C PRO A 56 -19.12 -7.50 7.50
N CYS A 57 -18.48 -7.22 6.36
CA CYS A 57 -17.54 -8.17 5.77
C CYS A 57 -16.30 -8.27 6.67
N ALA A 58 -15.52 -9.33 6.50
CA ALA A 58 -14.35 -9.57 7.33
C ALA A 58 -13.35 -8.40 7.29
N GLU A 59 -13.17 -7.79 6.13
CA GLU A 59 -12.30 -6.61 5.96
C GLU A 59 -12.73 -5.46 6.86
N LEU A 60 -14.04 -5.17 6.96
CA LEU A 60 -14.56 -4.09 7.80
C LEU A 60 -14.38 -4.40 9.30
N VAL A 61 -14.49 -5.66 9.69
CA VAL A 61 -14.21 -6.08 11.07
C VAL A 61 -12.73 -5.94 11.38
N VAL A 62 -11.83 -6.28 10.43
CA VAL A 62 -10.38 -6.05 10.56
C VAL A 62 -10.07 -4.56 10.74
N LEU A 63 -10.73 -3.66 10.01
CA LEU A 63 -10.54 -2.20 10.21
C LEU A 63 -10.87 -1.79 11.66
N GLY A 64 -11.98 -2.30 12.20
CA GLY A 64 -12.36 -2.05 13.60
C GLY A 64 -11.39 -2.66 14.60
N ALA A 65 -10.93 -3.89 14.36
CA ALA A 65 -9.96 -4.58 15.22
C ALA A 65 -8.60 -3.84 15.24
N ALA A 66 -8.12 -3.42 14.07
CA ALA A 66 -6.89 -2.63 13.94
C ALA A 66 -7.03 -1.28 14.67
N ALA A 67 -8.16 -0.58 14.50
CA ALA A 67 -8.43 0.67 15.21
C ALA A 67 -8.45 0.47 16.73
N ALA A 68 -9.08 -0.60 17.23
CA ALA A 68 -9.12 -0.93 18.65
C ALA A 68 -7.72 -1.23 19.23
N ALA A 69 -6.81 -1.76 18.41
CA ALA A 69 -5.42 -2.02 18.77
C ALA A 69 -4.49 -0.79 18.63
N GLY A 70 -5.04 0.38 18.29
CA GLY A 70 -4.26 1.60 18.03
C GLY A 70 -3.33 1.43 16.82
N ALA A 71 -3.80 0.75 15.78
CA ALA A 71 -3.06 0.64 14.52
C ALA A 71 -2.94 1.99 13.81
N GLY A 72 -1.77 2.23 13.22
CA GLY A 72 -1.60 3.26 12.21
C GLY A 72 -2.26 2.85 10.88
N PRO A 73 -1.95 3.56 9.79
CA PRO A 73 -2.41 3.19 8.45
C PRO A 73 -2.13 1.72 8.11
N LEU A 74 -3.09 1.07 7.44
CA LEU A 74 -2.93 -0.29 6.95
C LEU A 74 -2.20 -0.31 5.61
N VAL A 75 -1.23 -1.21 5.46
CA VAL A 75 -0.36 -1.30 4.29
C VAL A 75 -0.85 -2.35 3.30
N THR A 76 -1.30 -3.51 3.79
CA THR A 76 -1.74 -4.64 2.97
C THR A 76 -2.93 -5.33 3.62
N ILE A 77 -3.91 -5.77 2.84
CA ILE A 77 -5.09 -6.54 3.30
C ILE A 77 -5.39 -7.72 2.37
N ALA A 78 -5.84 -8.83 2.96
CA ALA A 78 -6.31 -10.02 2.25
C ALA A 78 -7.62 -10.52 2.88
N ALA A 79 -8.48 -11.16 2.09
CA ALA A 79 -9.68 -11.85 2.55
C ALA A 79 -9.76 -13.24 1.93
N ALA A 80 -10.15 -14.25 2.71
CA ALA A 80 -10.26 -15.63 2.26
C ALA A 80 -11.56 -16.27 2.74
N GLY A 81 -12.16 -17.11 1.89
CA GLY A 81 -13.36 -17.86 2.23
C GLY A 81 -13.05 -19.22 2.86
N ASP A 82 -13.94 -19.65 3.76
CA ASP A 82 -13.92 -20.99 4.36
C ASP A 82 -13.97 -22.10 3.29
N ARG A 83 -13.76 -23.35 3.72
CA ARG A 83 -13.97 -24.56 2.90
C ARG A 83 -13.14 -24.57 1.60
N GLY A 84 -11.93 -24.03 1.65
CA GLY A 84 -11.02 -24.03 0.50
C GLY A 84 -11.44 -23.11 -0.64
N ARG A 85 -12.31 -22.12 -0.38
CA ARG A 85 -12.66 -21.09 -1.37
C ARG A 85 -11.48 -20.15 -1.68
N GLY A 86 -10.47 -20.12 -0.82
CA GLY A 86 -9.23 -19.38 -1.03
C GLY A 86 -9.44 -17.87 -0.96
N LEU A 87 -8.48 -17.12 -1.52
CA LEU A 87 -8.49 -15.67 -1.56
C LEU A 87 -9.68 -15.11 -2.37
N ILE A 88 -10.35 -14.07 -1.84
CA ILE A 88 -11.54 -13.44 -2.42
C ILE A 88 -11.29 -11.93 -2.57
N PRO A 89 -11.56 -11.32 -3.74
CA PRO A 89 -11.49 -9.87 -3.88
C PRO A 89 -12.51 -9.15 -2.98
N PRO A 90 -12.20 -7.96 -2.44
CA PRO A 90 -13.14 -7.22 -1.61
C PRO A 90 -14.39 -6.81 -2.40
N CYS A 91 -15.54 -6.82 -1.72
CA CYS A 91 -16.80 -6.35 -2.30
C CYS A 91 -16.80 -4.82 -2.46
N GLY A 92 -17.75 -4.27 -3.22
CA GLY A 92 -17.81 -2.83 -3.49
C GLY A 92 -17.83 -1.95 -2.23
N ARG A 93 -18.57 -2.36 -1.19
CA ARG A 93 -18.61 -1.65 0.09
C ARG A 93 -17.25 -1.63 0.80
N CYS A 94 -16.56 -2.77 0.85
CA CYS A 94 -15.22 -2.85 1.44
C CYS A 94 -14.23 -2.02 0.64
N ARG A 95 -14.32 -2.02 -0.69
CA ARG A 95 -13.43 -1.23 -1.52
C ARG A 95 -13.54 0.26 -1.21
N GLN A 96 -14.77 0.78 -1.08
CA GLN A 96 -14.99 2.19 -0.76
C GLN A 96 -14.47 2.53 0.65
N ALA A 97 -14.80 1.72 1.65
CA ALA A 97 -14.32 1.93 3.01
C ALA A 97 -12.79 1.90 3.11
N LEU A 98 -12.14 0.95 2.41
CA LEU A 98 -10.68 0.88 2.32
C LEU A 98 -10.10 2.11 1.61
N LEU A 99 -10.71 2.57 0.52
CA LEU A 99 -10.26 3.76 -0.19
C LEU A 99 -10.33 5.01 0.69
N ASP A 100 -11.43 5.19 1.42
CA ASP A 100 -11.65 6.39 2.24
C ASP A 100 -10.76 6.39 3.50
N LEU A 101 -10.55 5.23 4.13
CA LEU A 101 -9.83 5.13 5.42
C LEU A 101 -8.34 4.78 5.26
N HIS A 102 -7.99 4.06 4.20
CA HIS A 102 -6.63 3.58 3.93
C HIS A 102 -6.32 3.66 2.41
N PRO A 103 -6.30 4.85 1.81
CA PRO A 103 -6.23 5.05 0.36
C PRO A 103 -4.97 4.47 -0.30
N ASP A 104 -3.92 4.24 0.49
CA ASP A 104 -2.65 3.68 0.05
C ASP A 104 -2.52 2.17 0.34
N VAL A 105 -3.58 1.50 0.83
CA VAL A 105 -3.56 0.06 1.10
C VAL A 105 -3.49 -0.74 -0.19
N PHE A 106 -2.68 -1.80 -0.17
CA PHE A 106 -2.66 -2.82 -1.21
C PHE A 106 -3.55 -3.99 -0.82
N VAL A 107 -4.30 -4.49 -1.78
CA VAL A 107 -5.26 -5.58 -1.62
C VAL A 107 -4.74 -6.81 -2.35
N ALA A 108 -4.66 -7.93 -1.65
CA ALA A 108 -4.39 -9.22 -2.27
C ALA A 108 -5.62 -9.70 -3.04
N VAL A 109 -5.45 -10.01 -4.32
CA VAL A 109 -6.49 -10.55 -5.20
C VAL A 109 -5.99 -11.81 -5.91
N PRO A 110 -6.84 -12.83 -6.11
CA PRO A 110 -6.48 -14.03 -6.84
C PRO A 110 -6.29 -13.74 -8.33
N THR A 111 -5.32 -14.43 -8.95
CA THR A 111 -5.14 -14.48 -10.41
C THR A 111 -4.77 -15.90 -10.83
N ASP A 112 -4.78 -16.18 -12.14
CA ASP A 112 -4.39 -17.49 -12.69
C ASP A 112 -2.93 -17.86 -12.35
N ASP A 113 -2.06 -16.86 -12.14
CA ASP A 113 -0.65 -17.03 -11.77
C ASP A 113 -0.42 -17.00 -10.24
N GLY A 114 -1.49 -17.06 -9.44
CA GLY A 114 -1.47 -16.94 -7.98
C GLY A 114 -1.86 -15.53 -7.48
N PRO A 115 -1.74 -15.27 -6.17
CA PRO A 115 -2.11 -13.98 -5.60
C PRO A 115 -1.24 -12.83 -6.14
N THR A 116 -1.87 -11.69 -6.44
CA THR A 116 -1.18 -10.43 -6.73
C THR A 116 -1.70 -9.35 -5.81
N LEU A 117 -0.87 -8.35 -5.51
CA LEU A 117 -1.36 -7.13 -4.90
C LEU A 117 -1.84 -6.10 -5.93
N ARG A 118 -2.88 -5.35 -5.56
CA ARG A 118 -3.39 -4.18 -6.30
C ARG A 118 -3.63 -3.04 -5.31
N PRO A 119 -3.20 -1.80 -5.62
CA PRO A 119 -3.56 -0.66 -4.78
C PRO A 119 -5.09 -0.46 -4.83
N ILE A 120 -5.72 -0.11 -3.71
CA ILE A 120 -7.18 -0.08 -3.59
C ILE A 120 -7.87 0.77 -4.66
N ARG A 121 -7.27 1.92 -5.01
CA ARG A 121 -7.75 2.82 -6.06
C ARG A 121 -7.88 2.17 -7.45
N LYS A 122 -7.12 1.10 -7.75
CA LYS A 122 -7.23 0.37 -9.02
C LYS A 122 -8.39 -0.63 -9.03
N LEU A 123 -9.05 -0.85 -7.89
CA LEU A 123 -10.24 -1.72 -7.77
C LEU A 123 -11.56 -0.93 -7.86
N LEU A 124 -11.50 0.39 -7.97
CA LEU A 124 -12.66 1.30 -8.09
C LEU A 124 -12.40 2.35 -9.19
N PRO A 125 -12.66 2.04 -10.47
CA PRO A 125 -12.61 3.05 -11.53
C PRO A 125 -13.71 4.10 -11.34
N ASP A 126 -13.42 5.35 -11.67
CA ASP A 126 -14.34 6.50 -11.60
C ASP A 126 -15.06 6.64 -10.25
N THR A 127 -14.29 6.42 -9.18
CA THR A 127 -14.81 6.36 -7.82
C THR A 127 -15.18 7.73 -7.24
N TYR A 128 -16.10 7.70 -6.29
CA TYR A 128 -16.32 8.81 -5.38
C TYR A 128 -15.18 8.89 -4.36
N PHE A 129 -14.64 10.09 -4.16
CA PHE A 129 -13.73 10.40 -3.08
C PHE A 129 -14.49 11.19 -2.02
N PHE A 130 -14.55 10.66 -0.80
CA PHE A 130 -15.22 11.35 0.30
C PHE A 130 -14.43 12.61 0.69
N PRO A 131 -14.99 13.83 0.58
CA PRO A 131 -14.24 15.08 0.75
C PRO A 131 -13.60 15.25 2.13
N ASP A 132 -14.22 14.70 3.17
CA ASP A 132 -13.75 14.81 4.54
C ASP A 132 -12.87 13.61 4.96
N ALA A 133 -12.49 12.74 4.03
CA ALA A 133 -11.55 11.65 4.29
C ALA A 133 -10.15 12.22 4.55
N ASP A 134 -9.72 12.24 5.81
CA ASP A 134 -8.41 12.72 6.27
C ASP A 134 -7.50 11.55 6.68
N ALA A 135 -7.37 10.56 5.79
CA ALA A 135 -6.51 9.40 6.04
C ALA A 135 -5.04 9.79 5.89
N ARG A 136 -4.23 9.45 6.90
CA ARG A 136 -2.78 9.66 6.86
C ARG A 136 -2.17 8.87 5.70
N ARG A 137 -1.47 9.58 4.80
CA ARG A 137 -0.92 9.02 3.56
C ARG A 137 0.34 8.20 3.80
N ILE A 138 0.55 7.20 2.96
CA ILE A 138 1.77 6.38 2.91
C ILE A 138 2.46 6.61 1.57
N VAL A 139 3.75 6.91 1.62
CA VAL A 139 4.63 6.92 0.44
C VAL A 139 5.57 5.74 0.54
N ARG A 140 5.50 4.83 -0.43
CA ARG A 140 6.29 3.60 -0.45
C ARG A 140 7.65 3.80 -1.10
N PHE A 141 8.70 3.31 -0.47
CA PHE A 141 10.07 3.33 -0.98
C PHE A 141 10.68 1.94 -0.92
N ASN A 142 11.61 1.66 -1.82
CA ASN A 142 12.47 0.50 -1.66
C ASN A 142 13.36 0.67 -0.41
N LYS A 143 13.51 -0.37 0.42
CA LYS A 143 14.34 -0.33 1.64
C LYS A 143 15.77 0.19 1.45
N ARG A 144 16.36 0.02 0.26
CA ARG A 144 17.72 0.51 -0.02
C ARG A 144 17.85 2.03 0.13
N TYR A 145 16.75 2.77 0.02
CA TYR A 145 16.73 4.22 0.14
C TYR A 145 16.56 4.72 1.57
N TYR A 146 16.44 3.82 2.56
CA TYR A 146 16.21 4.21 3.95
C TYR A 146 17.25 5.23 4.44
N GLU A 147 18.54 4.90 4.34
CA GLU A 147 19.60 5.76 4.84
C GLU A 147 19.67 7.10 4.08
N ASP A 148 19.48 7.07 2.76
CA ASP A 148 19.52 8.29 1.94
C ASP A 148 18.35 9.23 2.24
N ILE A 149 17.17 8.69 2.53
CA ILE A 149 15.99 9.48 2.90
C ILE A 149 16.12 9.97 4.35
N ALA A 150 16.51 9.11 5.28
CA ALA A 150 16.71 9.46 6.69
C ALA A 150 17.75 10.56 6.88
N THR A 151 18.78 10.58 6.03
CA THR A 151 19.84 11.61 6.05
C THR A 151 19.58 12.79 5.11
N ALA A 152 18.37 12.89 4.54
CA ALA A 152 17.96 13.92 3.58
C ALA A 152 18.90 14.07 2.36
N ARG A 153 19.64 13.01 2.00
CA ARG A 153 20.44 12.95 0.77
C ARG A 153 19.56 12.68 -0.46
N LYS A 154 18.43 12.00 -0.26
CA LYS A 154 17.36 11.81 -1.25
C LYS A 154 16.11 12.54 -0.78
N THR A 155 15.67 13.53 -1.56
CA THR A 155 14.55 14.42 -1.21
C THR A 155 13.47 14.48 -2.28
N SER A 156 13.59 13.65 -3.32
CA SER A 156 12.53 13.47 -4.31
C SER A 156 12.39 12.02 -4.77
N THR A 157 11.29 11.74 -5.46
CA THR A 157 10.99 10.46 -6.10
C THR A 157 10.09 10.67 -7.31
N VAL A 158 10.34 9.94 -8.39
CA VAL A 158 9.44 9.88 -9.54
C VAL A 158 8.42 8.76 -9.37
N ARG A 159 7.15 9.05 -9.67
CA ARG A 159 6.01 8.14 -9.57
C ARG A 159 5.30 7.98 -10.91
N TYR A 160 4.93 6.75 -11.24
CA TYR A 160 4.13 6.45 -12.44
C TYR A 160 2.85 5.74 -12.05
N GLU A 161 1.72 6.31 -12.47
CA GLU A 161 0.37 5.86 -12.08
C GLU A 161 0.21 5.62 -10.57
N ASP A 162 0.92 6.39 -9.75
CA ASP A 162 0.97 6.30 -8.29
C ASP A 162 0.77 7.68 -7.68
N PRO A 163 -0.49 8.15 -7.62
CA PRO A 163 -0.80 9.53 -7.26
C PRO A 163 -0.47 9.79 -5.79
N ILE A 164 0.31 10.83 -5.55
CA ILE A 164 0.69 11.33 -4.23
C ILE A 164 0.10 12.73 -4.06
N ALA A 165 -0.41 13.02 -2.86
CA ALA A 165 -0.88 14.35 -2.50
C ALA A 165 0.17 15.07 -1.62
N PRO A 166 0.34 16.39 -1.75
CA PRO A 166 1.10 17.18 -0.78
C PRO A 166 0.52 17.05 0.63
N GLY A 167 1.40 17.13 1.63
CA GLY A 167 1.03 17.07 3.04
C GLY A 167 1.80 16.00 3.84
N PRO A 168 1.45 15.83 5.13
CA PRO A 168 2.10 14.86 6.01
C PRO A 168 1.91 13.43 5.50
N ALA A 169 2.98 12.63 5.58
CA ALA A 169 2.97 11.24 5.15
C ALA A 169 3.89 10.36 6.01
N ILE A 170 3.62 9.06 5.98
CA ILE A 170 4.53 8.03 6.47
C ILE A 170 5.31 7.48 5.29
N PHE A 171 6.63 7.50 5.36
CA PHE A 171 7.51 6.86 4.40
C PHE A 171 7.73 5.42 4.82
N LEU A 172 7.10 4.50 4.10
CA LEU A 172 7.18 3.06 4.33
C LEU A 172 8.25 2.44 3.44
N PHE A 173 9.09 1.60 4.02
CA PHE A 173 10.16 0.91 3.30
C PHE A 173 9.80 -0.54 3.05
N GLU A 174 9.57 -0.87 1.77
CA GLU A 174 9.13 -2.20 1.35
C GLU A 174 10.23 -3.25 1.53
N ASP A 175 9.81 -4.47 1.88
CA ASP A 175 10.69 -5.63 2.12
C ASP A 175 11.68 -5.43 3.29
N ASP A 176 11.41 -4.47 4.19
CA ASP A 176 12.20 -4.24 5.39
C ASP A 176 11.72 -5.11 6.55
N GLU A 177 12.56 -6.05 7.01
CA GLU A 177 12.23 -6.96 8.12
C GLU A 177 11.93 -6.20 9.43
N ALA A 178 12.58 -5.06 9.65
CA ALA A 178 12.37 -4.24 10.83
C ALA A 178 11.15 -3.32 10.68
N HIS A 179 10.46 -3.33 9.53
CA HIS A 179 9.31 -2.49 9.23
C HIS A 179 9.58 -1.01 9.55
N ARG A 180 10.79 -0.55 9.25
CA ARG A 180 11.21 0.83 9.53
C ARG A 180 10.33 1.79 8.74
N THR A 181 9.98 2.90 9.37
CA THR A 181 9.23 4.00 8.76
C THR A 181 9.88 5.32 9.14
N LEU A 182 9.69 6.34 8.30
CA LEU A 182 10.03 7.72 8.64
C LEU A 182 8.79 8.59 8.53
N ASN A 183 8.66 9.59 9.40
CA ASN A 183 7.67 10.64 9.20
C ASN A 183 8.26 11.71 8.27
N GLY A 184 7.42 12.28 7.42
CA GLY A 184 7.84 13.33 6.51
C GLY A 184 6.66 14.08 5.93
N THR A 185 6.97 15.04 5.08
CA THR A 185 5.99 15.86 4.38
C THR A 185 6.30 15.85 2.89
N VAL A 186 5.31 15.53 2.08
CA VAL A 186 5.37 15.76 0.64
C VAL A 186 5.18 17.26 0.40
N THR A 187 6.21 17.92 -0.10
CA THR A 187 6.26 19.39 -0.23
C THR A 187 5.83 19.86 -1.61
N GLY A 188 5.90 19.02 -2.63
CA GLY A 188 5.50 19.36 -3.98
C GLY A 188 5.27 18.12 -4.85
N VAL A 189 4.37 18.27 -5.82
CA VAL A 189 4.09 17.27 -6.85
C VAL A 189 3.99 18.01 -8.18
N GLU A 190 4.92 17.71 -9.08
CA GLU A 190 4.96 18.29 -10.42
C GLU A 190 4.81 17.20 -11.47
N ARG A 191 3.91 17.39 -12.44
CA ARG A 191 3.76 16.45 -13.54
C ARG A 191 4.73 16.79 -14.67
N HIS A 192 5.48 15.79 -15.11
CA HIS A 192 6.47 15.89 -16.17
C HIS A 192 6.36 14.71 -17.13
N ARG A 193 6.73 14.91 -18.39
CA ARG A 193 7.05 13.79 -19.27
C ARG A 193 8.37 13.15 -18.87
N LEU A 194 8.43 11.82 -18.86
CA LEU A 194 9.63 11.06 -18.50
C LEU A 194 10.86 11.42 -19.36
N ASP A 195 10.66 11.73 -20.64
CA ASP A 195 11.72 12.14 -21.55
C ASP A 195 12.18 13.60 -21.36
N ARG A 196 11.48 14.39 -20.54
CA ARG A 196 11.80 15.79 -20.21
C ARG A 196 12.39 15.98 -18.81
N LEU A 197 12.53 14.91 -18.03
CA LEU A 197 13.21 14.99 -16.74
C LEU A 197 14.68 15.45 -16.91
N THR A 198 15.15 16.23 -15.94
CA THR A 198 16.47 16.87 -15.94
C THR A 198 17.49 16.14 -15.06
N ALA A 199 18.78 16.35 -15.33
CA ALA A 199 19.85 15.78 -14.52
C ALA A 199 19.84 16.25 -13.05
N GLU A 200 19.30 17.44 -12.77
CA GLU A 200 19.05 17.91 -11.40
C GLU A 200 17.99 17.05 -10.71
N GLN A 201 16.84 16.82 -11.37
CA GLN A 201 15.78 15.95 -10.84
C GLN A 201 16.27 14.52 -10.58
N ALA A 202 17.12 13.95 -11.45
CA ALA A 202 17.73 12.65 -11.17
C ALA A 202 18.63 12.67 -9.92
N ARG A 203 19.41 13.74 -9.70
CA ARG A 203 20.26 13.86 -8.51
C ARG A 203 19.44 13.94 -7.22
N LEU A 204 18.33 14.70 -7.22
CA LEU A 204 17.41 14.77 -6.08
C LEU A 204 16.72 13.41 -5.79
N ASP A 205 16.50 12.61 -6.84
CA ASP A 205 15.99 11.23 -6.74
C ASP A 205 17.11 10.23 -6.34
N GLY A 206 18.33 10.69 -6.08
CA GLY A 206 19.44 9.85 -5.62
C GLY A 206 20.17 9.09 -6.74
N PHE A 207 20.00 9.49 -8.00
CA PHE A 207 20.70 8.90 -9.15
C PHE A 207 21.79 9.84 -9.69
N THR A 208 22.89 9.29 -10.22
CA THR A 208 23.99 10.10 -10.75
C THR A 208 23.72 10.61 -12.18
N SER A 209 22.72 10.06 -12.88
CA SER A 209 22.35 10.47 -14.24
C SER A 209 20.88 10.15 -14.57
N ILE A 210 20.37 10.80 -15.63
CA ILE A 210 19.02 10.52 -16.17
C ILE A 210 18.88 9.07 -16.64
N ASP A 211 19.90 8.49 -17.27
CA ASP A 211 19.83 7.12 -17.76
C ASP A 211 19.72 6.11 -16.63
N GLN A 212 20.41 6.37 -15.50
CA GLN A 212 20.26 5.54 -14.31
C GLN A 212 18.86 5.66 -13.69
N LEU A 213 18.32 6.88 -13.59
CA LEU A 213 16.95 7.10 -13.13
C LEU A 213 15.95 6.33 -14.00
N LYS A 214 16.00 6.50 -15.33
CA LYS A 214 15.10 5.80 -16.27
C LYS A 214 15.22 4.29 -16.17
N LYS A 215 16.44 3.75 -16.02
CA LYS A 215 16.68 2.32 -15.80
C LYS A 215 16.11 1.85 -14.46
N GLY A 216 16.26 2.64 -13.40
CA GLY A 216 15.68 2.38 -12.09
C GLY A 216 14.14 2.33 -12.15
N LEU A 217 13.53 3.29 -12.83
CA LEU A 217 12.09 3.36 -13.04
C LEU A 217 11.56 2.18 -13.87
N GLN A 218 12.25 1.76 -14.92
CA GLN A 218 11.90 0.55 -15.69
C GLN A 218 11.91 -0.72 -14.83
N GLY A 219 12.82 -0.81 -13.85
CA GLY A 219 12.87 -1.92 -12.90
C GLY A 219 11.69 -1.92 -11.91
N HIS A 220 11.23 -0.74 -11.48
CA HIS A 220 10.13 -0.61 -10.52
C HIS A 220 8.74 -0.60 -11.18
N TYR A 221 8.65 -0.03 -12.39
CA TYR A 221 7.45 0.03 -13.24
C TYR A 221 7.72 -0.71 -14.55
N PRO A 222 7.63 -2.06 -14.57
CA PRO A 222 7.84 -2.82 -15.80
C PRO A 222 6.85 -2.39 -16.89
N GLY A 223 7.39 -2.04 -18.06
CA GLY A 223 6.59 -1.57 -19.20
C GLY A 223 6.29 -0.07 -19.22
N LEU A 224 6.92 0.73 -18.35
CA LEU A 224 6.85 2.20 -18.37
C LEU A 224 7.21 2.76 -19.76
N PRO A 225 6.27 3.45 -20.45
CA PRO A 225 6.57 4.11 -21.73
C PRO A 225 7.64 5.19 -21.59
N SER A 226 8.49 5.36 -22.59
CA SER A 226 9.60 6.33 -22.56
C SER A 226 9.15 7.80 -22.50
N ASP A 227 7.92 8.06 -22.95
CA ASP A 227 7.27 9.37 -23.01
C ASP A 227 6.11 9.50 -22.00
N ALA A 228 6.01 8.56 -21.05
CA ALA A 228 4.95 8.56 -20.04
C ALA A 228 4.91 9.86 -19.22
N GLU A 229 3.70 10.28 -18.85
CA GLU A 229 3.49 11.28 -17.80
C GLU A 229 3.82 10.66 -16.44
N VAL A 230 4.70 11.31 -15.70
CA VAL A 230 5.15 10.91 -14.38
C VAL A 230 5.05 12.08 -13.42
N ASP A 231 4.86 11.79 -12.14
CA ASP A 231 4.82 12.81 -11.10
C ASP A 231 6.21 12.84 -10.42
N PHE A 232 6.86 13.99 -10.46
CA PHE A 232 8.07 14.29 -9.69
C PHE A 232 7.64 14.82 -8.31
N VAL A 233 7.86 14.00 -7.29
CA VAL A 233 7.42 14.27 -5.91
C VAL A 233 8.60 14.72 -5.09
N THR A 234 8.55 15.92 -4.53
CA THR A 234 9.54 16.44 -3.57
C THR A 234 9.01 16.27 -2.15
N PHE A 235 9.93 16.01 -1.22
CA PHE A 235 9.58 15.77 0.17
C PHE A 235 10.70 16.14 1.14
N THR A 236 10.34 16.28 2.40
CA THR A 236 11.25 16.42 3.54
C THR A 236 10.97 15.31 4.55
N VAL A 237 12.01 14.83 5.22
CA VAL A 237 11.88 13.91 6.35
C VAL A 237 11.92 14.70 7.65
N GLU A 238 11.12 14.30 8.63
CA GLU A 238 11.25 14.80 10.00
C GLU A 238 12.52 14.22 10.62
N ALA A 239 13.20 14.99 11.47
CA ALA A 239 14.32 14.43 12.23
C ALA A 239 13.79 13.23 13.04
N PRO A 240 14.45 12.06 13.01
CA PRO A 240 14.02 10.95 13.84
C PRO A 240 14.01 11.41 15.29
N ASP A 241 12.93 11.12 16.01
CA ASP A 241 12.84 11.43 17.43
C ASP A 241 14.09 10.89 18.12
N VAL A 242 14.90 11.80 18.67
CA VAL A 242 16.02 11.42 19.52
C VAL A 242 15.37 10.86 20.78
N VAL A 243 15.25 9.55 20.85
CA VAL A 243 14.79 8.86 22.05
C VAL A 243 15.85 9.13 23.12
N GLU A 244 15.57 10.05 24.05
CA GLU A 244 16.31 10.21 25.31
C GLU A 244 16.14 8.98 26.22
#